data_AF-A0A2J7ZFC5-F1
#
_entry.id   AF-A0A2J7ZFC5-F1
#
_cell.length_a   1.000
_cell.length_b   1.000
_cell.length_c   1.000
_cell.angle_alpha   90.00
_cell.angle_beta   90.00
_cell.angle_gamma   90.00
#
_symmetry.space_group_name_H-M   'P 1'
#
loop_
_entity.id
_entity.type
_entity.pdbx_description
1 polymer ?
#
loop_
_entity_poly.entity_id
_entity_poly.type
_entity_poly.pdbx_seq_one_letter_code
_entity_poly.pdbx_strand_id
1 'polypeptide(L)'
;CFVRGGRLVAASQRDVSQAFPALTRGTVDNVRARLWRFWRERMHGCLQLRDCGIPVLRRGAHFPVAFDVYVPSDSQATRLMDVNPLVDTTSPLLYDWPELGFGAGAVRPAEELLRELLEGSGVAAPAMAVAPGDEGGGGGLDESWMEEGAELMGGITLPTCAEEL
;
A
#
# COMPACT_ATOMS: atom_id res chain seq x y z
N CYS A 1 -6.55 5.18 -3.39
CA CYS A 1 -7.87 4.75 -2.87
C CYS A 1 -7.71 4.39 -1.40
N PHE A 2 -8.59 4.86 -0.52
CA PHE A 2 -8.45 4.69 0.94
C PHE A 2 -9.51 3.74 1.49
N VAL A 3 -9.09 2.76 2.30
CA VAL A 3 -9.96 1.72 2.86
C VAL A 3 -9.95 1.78 4.38
N ARG A 4 -11.15 1.78 4.97
CA ARG A 4 -11.34 1.76 6.42
C ARG A 4 -12.46 0.81 6.79
N GLY A 5 -12.22 -0.05 7.79
CA GLY A 5 -13.23 -1.00 8.27
C GLY A 5 -13.81 -1.88 7.15
N GLY A 6 -12.97 -2.29 6.19
CA GLY A 6 -13.39 -3.07 5.03
C GLY A 6 -14.25 -2.32 4.02
N ARG A 7 -14.26 -0.97 4.03
CA ARG A 7 -15.02 -0.14 3.08
C ARG A 7 -14.08 0.82 2.36
N LEU A 8 -14.26 0.97 1.05
CA LEU A 8 -13.66 2.07 0.28
C LEU A 8 -14.31 3.38 0.71
N VAL A 9 -13.55 4.27 1.36
CA VAL A 9 -14.07 5.53 1.92
C VAL A 9 -13.82 6.72 1.02
N ALA A 10 -12.72 6.70 0.25
CA ALA A 10 -12.34 7.82 -0.62
C ALA A 10 -11.38 7.38 -1.73
N ALA A 11 -11.28 8.21 -2.76
CA ALA A 11 -10.28 8.09 -3.82
C ALA A 11 -9.97 9.46 -4.41
N SER A 12 -8.69 9.74 -4.61
CA SER A 12 -8.17 10.95 -5.22
C SER A 12 -7.27 10.60 -6.40
N GLN A 13 -6.94 11.62 -7.21
CA GLN A 13 -5.77 11.52 -8.10
C GLN A 13 -4.49 11.35 -7.27
N ARG A 14 -3.52 10.62 -7.81
CA ARG A 14 -2.23 10.36 -7.17
C ARG A 14 -1.26 11.55 -7.34
N ASP A 15 -1.16 12.07 -8.56
CA ASP A 15 -0.37 13.27 -8.83
C ASP A 15 -1.21 14.51 -8.51
N VAL A 16 -0.85 15.21 -7.44
CA VAL A 16 -1.53 16.43 -6.97
C VAL A 16 -0.88 17.71 -7.50
N SER A 17 0.28 17.60 -8.16
CA SER A 17 1.00 18.76 -8.73
C SER A 17 0.42 19.21 -10.06
N GLN A 18 -0.38 18.35 -10.71
CA GLN A 18 -0.97 18.59 -12.02
C GLN A 18 -2.49 18.67 -11.94
N ALA A 19 -3.05 19.61 -12.71
CA ALA A 19 -4.45 19.58 -13.08
C ALA A 19 -4.57 18.88 -14.44
N PHE A 20 -5.53 17.97 -14.56
CA PHE A 20 -5.81 17.26 -15.81
C PHE A 20 -7.13 17.78 -16.41
N PRO A 21 -7.11 18.73 -17.36
CA PRO A 21 -8.33 19.25 -17.97
C PRO A 21 -9.22 18.17 -18.63
N ALA A 22 -8.62 17.03 -19.01
CA ALA A 22 -9.33 15.87 -19.54
C ALA A 22 -10.24 15.16 -18.51
N LEU A 23 -10.07 15.41 -17.22
CA LEU A 23 -10.94 14.93 -16.14
C LEU A 23 -12.22 15.76 -16.07
N THR A 24 -13.00 15.74 -17.15
CA THR A 24 -14.36 16.29 -17.17
C THR A 24 -15.25 15.56 -16.15
N ARG A 25 -16.39 16.16 -15.79
CA ARG A 25 -17.35 15.52 -14.87
C ARG A 25 -17.77 14.11 -15.35
N GLY A 26 -18.01 13.94 -16.64
CA GLY A 26 -18.35 12.63 -17.22
C GLY A 26 -17.21 11.62 -17.12
N THR A 27 -15.97 12.07 -17.34
CA THR A 27 -14.77 11.24 -17.13
C THR A 27 -14.65 10.81 -15.68
N VAL A 28 -14.82 11.74 -14.73
CA VAL A 28 -14.75 11.46 -13.29
C VAL A 28 -15.81 10.45 -12.85
N ASP A 29 -17.06 10.60 -13.33
CA ASP A 29 -18.13 9.65 -13.01
C ASP A 29 -17.86 8.25 -13.59
N ASN A 30 -17.28 8.17 -14.80
CA ASN A 30 -16.83 6.90 -15.38
C ASN A 30 -15.70 6.25 -14.55
N VAL A 31 -14.67 7.02 -14.19
CA VAL A 31 -13.57 6.56 -13.33
C VAL A 31 -14.12 6.07 -11.99
N ARG A 32 -15.03 6.83 -11.35
CA ARG A 32 -15.68 6.42 -10.10
C ARG A 32 -16.38 5.07 -10.24
N ALA A 33 -17.16 4.87 -11.31
CA ALA A 33 -17.85 3.60 -11.56
C ALA A 33 -16.86 2.44 -11.73
N ARG A 34 -15.75 2.65 -12.44
CA ARG A 34 -14.69 1.65 -12.63
C ARG A 34 -13.96 1.31 -11.34
N LEU A 35 -13.62 2.32 -10.54
CA LEU A 35 -13.02 2.13 -9.21
C LEU A 35 -13.95 1.35 -8.28
N TRP A 36 -15.23 1.69 -8.26
CA TRP A 36 -16.23 0.98 -7.45
C TRP A 36 -16.37 -0.49 -7.86
N ARG A 37 -16.44 -0.73 -9.17
CA ARG A 37 -16.48 -2.09 -9.73
C ARG A 37 -15.23 -2.88 -9.35
N PHE A 38 -14.05 -2.30 -9.55
CA PHE A 38 -12.77 -2.91 -9.21
C PHE A 38 -12.68 -3.24 -7.71
N TRP A 39 -13.09 -2.31 -6.85
CA TRP A 39 -13.17 -2.53 -5.42
C TRP A 39 -14.06 -3.74 -5.10
N ARG A 40 -15.31 -3.75 -5.55
CA ARG A 40 -16.29 -4.78 -5.22
C ARG A 40 -15.88 -6.17 -5.73
N GLU A 41 -15.30 -6.24 -6.93
CA GLU A 41 -15.05 -7.50 -7.62
C GLU A 41 -13.67 -8.09 -7.35
N ARG A 42 -12.67 -7.26 -7.00
CA ARG A 42 -11.27 -7.71 -6.91
C ARG A 42 -10.60 -7.43 -5.58
N MET A 43 -11.00 -6.37 -4.87
CA MET A 43 -10.28 -5.92 -3.67
C MET A 43 -11.06 -6.20 -2.37
N HIS A 44 -12.39 -6.10 -2.43
CA HIS A 44 -13.26 -6.34 -1.29
C HIS A 44 -13.19 -7.82 -0.90
N GLY A 45 -12.72 -8.10 0.31
CA GLY A 45 -12.42 -9.46 0.77
C GLY A 45 -10.92 -9.77 0.73
N CYS A 46 -10.23 -9.44 -0.35
CA CYS A 46 -8.79 -9.69 -0.52
C CYS A 46 -7.91 -8.83 0.39
N LEU A 47 -8.32 -7.59 0.66
CA LEU A 47 -7.61 -6.68 1.58
C LEU A 47 -7.97 -6.91 3.06
N GLN A 48 -8.67 -8.01 3.37
CA GLN A 48 -8.71 -8.48 4.74
C GLN A 48 -7.34 -9.12 5.01
N LEU A 49 -6.41 -8.36 5.59
CA LEU A 49 -5.06 -8.86 5.92
C LEU A 49 -5.04 -9.99 6.97
N ARG A 50 -6.18 -10.66 7.20
CA ARG A 50 -6.36 -11.81 8.08
C ARG A 50 -5.48 -13.00 7.65
N ASP A 51 -5.21 -13.12 6.35
CA ASP A 51 -4.53 -14.29 5.77
C ASP A 51 -3.05 -14.04 5.45
N CYS A 52 -2.52 -12.83 5.71
CA CYS A 52 -1.14 -12.47 5.40
C CYS A 52 -0.09 -13.05 6.36
N GLY A 53 -0.47 -13.94 7.29
CA GLY A 53 0.43 -14.55 8.26
C GLY A 53 0.98 -13.60 9.34
N ILE A 54 0.79 -12.28 9.21
CA ILE A 54 1.27 -11.25 10.13
C ILE A 54 0.55 -11.35 11.49
N PRO A 55 1.26 -11.65 12.60
CA PRO A 55 0.64 -11.92 13.91
C PRO A 55 -0.24 -10.81 14.47
N VAL A 56 0.06 -9.53 14.15
CA VAL A 56 -0.74 -8.38 14.59
C VAL A 56 -2.13 -8.32 13.94
N LEU A 57 -2.30 -8.94 12.77
CA LEU A 57 -3.55 -8.95 12.02
C LEU A 57 -4.45 -10.14 12.39
N ARG A 58 -3.91 -11.09 13.19
CA ARG A 58 -4.63 -12.29 13.66
C ARG A 58 -5.76 -12.00 14.65
N ARG A 59 -5.83 -10.78 15.22
CA ARG A 59 -6.92 -10.38 16.14
C ARG A 59 -8.23 -9.98 15.43
N GLY A 60 -8.38 -10.29 14.15
CA GLY A 60 -9.61 -10.04 13.39
C GLY A 60 -9.87 -8.56 13.08
N ALA A 61 -8.93 -7.67 13.42
CA ALA A 61 -8.98 -6.25 13.15
C ALA A 61 -8.63 -5.96 11.68
N HIS A 62 -9.45 -5.13 11.03
CA HIS A 62 -9.14 -4.61 9.69
C HIS A 62 -8.08 -3.52 9.84
N PHE A 63 -6.85 -3.82 9.44
CA PHE A 63 -5.83 -2.79 9.35
C PHE A 63 -6.17 -1.84 8.18
N PRO A 64 -6.11 -0.52 8.40
CA PRO A 64 -6.43 0.44 7.38
C PRO A 64 -5.35 0.43 6.28
N VAL A 65 -5.77 0.41 5.03
CA VAL A 65 -4.86 0.40 3.87
C VAL A 65 -5.26 1.44 2.85
N ALA A 66 -4.27 1.95 2.14
CA ALA A 66 -4.46 2.63 0.87
C ALA A 66 -4.01 1.70 -0.25
N PHE A 67 -4.65 1.79 -1.41
CA PHE A 67 -4.17 1.09 -2.61
C PHE A 67 -4.20 2.04 -3.80
N ASP A 68 -3.19 1.91 -4.63
CA ASP A 68 -3.02 2.71 -5.83
C ASP A 68 -3.46 1.92 -7.04
N VAL A 69 -4.14 2.62 -7.94
CA VAL A 69 -4.66 2.01 -9.15
C VAL A 69 -4.41 2.90 -10.34
N TYR A 70 -4.13 2.26 -11.46
CA TYR A 70 -4.08 2.90 -12.75
C TYR A 70 -5.37 2.64 -13.51
N VAL A 71 -5.99 3.72 -14.00
CA VAL A 71 -7.24 3.71 -14.75
C VAL A 71 -6.97 4.22 -16.16
N PRO A 72 -6.58 3.33 -17.12
CA PRO A 72 -6.32 3.72 -18.50
C PRO A 72 -7.55 4.32 -19.17
N SER A 73 -7.36 5.31 -20.04
CA SER A 73 -8.43 5.98 -20.79
C SER A 73 -8.94 5.16 -21.98
N ASP A 74 -8.09 4.30 -22.54
CA ASP A 74 -8.32 3.51 -23.75
C ASP A 74 -8.81 2.08 -23.46
N SER A 75 -8.89 1.70 -22.18
CA SER A 75 -9.29 0.36 -21.75
C SER A 75 -10.28 0.43 -20.60
N GLN A 76 -11.12 -0.59 -20.47
CA GLN A 76 -12.01 -0.76 -19.31
C GLN A 76 -11.29 -1.34 -18.09
N ALA A 77 -10.12 -1.96 -18.28
CA ALA A 77 -9.39 -2.61 -17.19
C ALA A 77 -8.90 -1.56 -16.18
N THR A 78 -9.05 -1.85 -14.88
CA THR A 78 -8.42 -1.11 -13.79
C THR A 78 -7.31 -1.98 -13.23
N ARG A 79 -6.12 -1.42 -13.02
CA ARG A 79 -4.95 -2.17 -12.60
C ARG A 79 -4.54 -1.74 -11.19
N LEU A 80 -4.31 -2.71 -10.31
CA LEU A 80 -3.65 -2.47 -9.03
C LEU A 80 -2.18 -2.15 -9.29
N MET A 81 -1.67 -1.09 -8.68
CA MET A 81 -0.28 -0.69 -8.79
C MET A 81 0.47 -0.99 -7.49
N ASP A 82 -0.16 -0.68 -6.36
CA ASP A 82 0.47 -0.80 -5.05
C ASP A 82 -0.58 -0.91 -3.93
N VAL A 83 -0.19 -1.48 -2.79
CA VAL A 83 -0.99 -1.54 -1.56
C VAL A 83 -0.11 -1.05 -0.40
N ASN A 84 -0.49 0.08 0.17
CA ASN A 84 0.21 0.75 1.25
C ASN A 84 -0.52 0.55 2.59
N PRO A 85 0.17 0.11 3.65
CA PRO A 85 -0.38 0.20 5.00
C PRO A 85 -0.59 1.68 5.36
N LEU A 86 -1.69 2.03 6.03
CA LEU A 86 -1.90 3.41 6.49
C LEU A 86 -1.08 3.72 7.75
N VAL A 87 0.14 4.19 7.52
CA VAL A 87 1.12 4.68 8.51
C VAL A 87 1.52 6.12 8.20
N ASP A 88 2.30 6.74 9.08
CA ASP A 88 2.66 8.17 9.03
C ASP A 88 3.46 8.59 7.79
N THR A 89 4.10 7.63 7.12
CA THR A 89 4.78 7.83 5.83
C THR A 89 3.82 7.76 4.63
N THR A 90 2.59 7.29 4.80
CA THR A 90 1.59 7.29 3.73
C THR A 90 1.05 8.70 3.54
N SER A 91 0.94 9.18 2.30
CA SER A 91 0.35 10.49 2.04
C SER A 91 -1.19 10.39 1.92
N PRO A 92 -1.96 11.30 2.56
CA PRO A 92 -3.40 11.38 2.35
C PRO A 92 -3.77 12.13 1.05
N LEU A 93 -2.77 12.64 0.31
CA LEU A 93 -2.89 13.30 -0.99
C LEU A 93 -3.80 14.53 -0.95
N LEU A 94 -4.96 14.47 -1.63
CA LEU A 94 -5.95 15.55 -1.65
C LEU A 94 -6.83 15.58 -0.40
N TYR A 95 -6.56 14.71 0.57
CA TYR A 95 -7.33 14.63 1.79
C TYR A 95 -6.49 14.93 3.05
N ASP A 96 -7.18 15.16 4.16
CA ASP A 96 -6.70 15.09 5.53
C ASP A 96 -7.12 13.75 6.18
N TRP A 97 -6.36 13.30 7.17
CA TRP A 97 -6.70 12.07 7.89
C TRP A 97 -8.07 12.11 8.61
N PRO A 98 -8.45 13.21 9.28
CA PRO A 98 -9.75 13.30 9.95
C PRO A 98 -10.95 13.19 9.00
N GLU A 99 -10.88 13.71 7.77
CA GLU A 99 -12.00 13.61 6.83
C GLU A 99 -12.16 12.21 6.22
N LEU A 100 -11.06 11.47 6.12
CA LEU A 100 -11.09 10.02 5.84
C LEU A 100 -11.61 9.22 7.04
N GLY A 101 -11.88 9.91 8.16
CA GLY A 101 -12.41 9.34 9.40
C GLY A 101 -11.33 8.70 10.27
N PHE A 102 -10.05 8.96 9.99
CA PHE A 102 -8.95 8.58 10.87
C PHE A 102 -8.74 9.71 11.88
N GLY A 103 -9.03 9.45 13.15
CA GLY A 103 -8.89 10.46 14.21
C GLY A 103 -7.45 10.97 14.36
N ALA A 104 -7.27 12.04 15.15
CA ALA A 104 -5.94 12.51 15.51
C ALA A 104 -5.14 11.36 16.15
N GLY A 105 -3.97 11.04 15.57
CA GLY A 105 -3.14 9.90 16.00
C GLY A 105 -3.62 8.52 15.55
N ALA A 106 -4.62 8.42 14.67
CA ALA A 106 -5.08 7.12 14.14
C ALA A 106 -4.12 6.53 13.10
N VAL A 107 -3.27 7.37 12.51
CA VAL A 107 -2.16 6.94 11.67
C VAL A 107 -0.96 6.73 12.57
N ARG A 108 -0.55 5.47 12.69
CA ARG A 108 0.55 5.06 13.56
C ARG A 108 1.90 5.24 12.88
N PRO A 109 3.00 5.37 13.64
CA PRO A 109 4.34 5.40 13.09
C PRO A 109 4.70 4.12 12.30
N ALA A 110 5.37 4.27 11.16
CA ALA A 110 5.80 3.16 10.34
C ALA A 110 6.75 2.21 11.10
N GLU A 111 7.56 2.74 12.02
CA GLU A 111 8.52 1.97 12.83
C GLU A 111 7.82 0.99 13.77
N GLU A 112 6.63 1.34 14.28
CA GLU A 112 5.86 0.42 15.12
C GLU A 112 5.35 -0.76 14.32
N LEU A 113 4.83 -0.50 13.11
CA LEU A 113 4.38 -1.58 12.21
C LEU A 113 5.57 -2.46 11.80
N LEU A 114 6.72 -1.85 11.46
CA LEU A 114 7.93 -2.60 11.11
C LEU A 114 8.40 -3.48 12.28
N ARG A 115 8.43 -2.94 13.50
CA ARG A 115 8.81 -3.71 14.70
C ARG A 115 7.88 -4.90 14.89
N GLU A 116 6.57 -4.69 14.78
CA GLU A 116 5.58 -5.76 14.90
C GLU A 116 5.71 -6.82 13.81
N LEU A 117 6.04 -6.42 12.58
CA LEU A 117 6.30 -7.35 11.47
C LEU A 117 7.56 -8.19 11.72
N LEU A 118 8.63 -7.58 12.23
CA LEU A 118 9.89 -8.25 12.58
C LEU A 118 9.73 -9.21 13.78
N GLU A 119 9.07 -8.75 14.84
CA GLU A 119 8.74 -9.60 16.00
C GLU A 119 7.84 -10.77 15.62
N GLY A 120 6.92 -10.54 14.67
CA GLY A 120 6.00 -11.54 14.20
C GLY A 120 6.57 -12.53 13.17
N SER A 121 7.65 -12.18 12.48
CA SER A 121 8.32 -13.04 11.49
C SER A 121 9.37 -13.96 12.12
N GLY A 122 9.73 -13.74 13.39
CA GLY A 122 10.81 -14.49 14.06
C GLY A 122 12.20 -14.17 13.51
N VAL A 123 12.32 -13.15 12.65
CA VAL A 123 13.59 -12.69 12.08
C VAL A 123 14.17 -11.63 13.01
N ALA A 124 15.36 -11.90 13.58
CA ALA A 124 16.05 -10.93 14.40
C ALA A 124 16.34 -9.65 13.59
N ALA A 125 15.99 -8.49 14.14
CA ALA A 125 16.23 -7.20 13.49
C ALA A 125 17.71 -7.07 13.09
N PRO A 126 18.04 -6.73 11.83
CA PRO A 126 19.42 -6.49 11.47
C PRO A 126 19.93 -5.29 12.27
N ALA A 127 21.03 -5.49 12.98
CA ALA A 127 21.70 -4.43 13.72
C ALA A 127 22.25 -3.40 12.72
N MET A 128 21.55 -2.28 12.55
CA MET A 128 22.06 -1.13 11.81
C MET A 128 23.19 -0.46 12.62
N ALA A 129 24.39 -1.02 12.52
CA ALA A 129 25.61 -0.31 12.84
C ALA A 129 25.96 0.61 11.67
N VAL A 130 25.58 1.88 11.76
CA VAL A 130 26.11 2.93 10.88
C VAL A 130 27.56 3.16 11.27
N ALA A 131 28.49 2.65 10.48
CA ALA A 131 29.90 3.02 10.59
C ALA A 131 30.10 4.45 10.05
N PRO A 132 30.88 5.32 10.73
CA PRO A 132 31.09 6.68 10.27
C PRO A 132 32.19 6.73 9.20
N GLY A 133 31.87 7.38 8.08
CA GLY A 133 32.82 8.07 7.20
C GLY A 133 33.43 7.26 6.06
N ASP A 134 33.10 7.64 4.82
CA ASP A 134 34.15 8.03 3.87
C ASP A 134 33.59 9.02 2.84
N GLU A 135 34.26 10.17 2.70
CA GLU A 135 33.98 11.18 1.68
C GLU A 135 34.71 10.78 0.39
N GLY A 136 33.98 10.40 -0.67
CA GLY A 136 34.64 10.17 -1.95
C GLY A 136 33.78 9.56 -3.06
N GLY A 137 33.18 10.43 -3.88
CA GLY A 137 33.18 10.31 -5.34
C GLY A 137 32.43 9.15 -6.03
N GLY A 138 31.45 9.52 -6.86
CA GLY A 138 31.12 8.78 -8.09
C GLY A 138 29.84 7.94 -8.03
N GLY A 139 28.86 8.33 -8.86
CA GLY A 139 27.60 7.63 -8.99
C GLY A 139 27.73 6.24 -9.60
N GLY A 140 27.13 5.27 -8.91
CA GLY A 140 26.73 3.98 -9.41
C GLY A 140 25.66 3.48 -8.45
N LEU A 141 24.44 3.25 -8.93
CA LEU A 141 23.43 2.55 -8.15
C LEU A 141 23.94 1.10 -8.04
N ASP A 142 24.58 0.80 -6.93
CA ASP A 142 24.92 -0.56 -6.53
C ASP A 142 23.60 -1.31 -6.34
N GLU A 143 23.30 -2.31 -7.18
CA GLU A 143 22.06 -3.11 -7.16
C GLU A 143 22.19 -4.35 -6.24
N SER A 144 23.25 -4.43 -5.43
CA SER A 144 23.54 -5.57 -4.53
C SER A 144 22.41 -5.91 -3.54
N TRP A 145 21.58 -4.94 -3.16
CA TRP A 145 20.40 -5.16 -2.30
C TRP A 145 19.27 -5.94 -3.00
N MET A 146 19.25 -6.03 -4.34
CA MET A 146 18.28 -6.88 -5.05
C MET A 146 18.64 -8.37 -4.95
N GLU A 147 19.92 -8.72 -4.84
CA GLU A 147 20.36 -10.12 -4.73
C GLU A 147 20.09 -10.69 -3.32
N GLU A 148 20.30 -9.91 -2.26
CA GLU A 148 19.94 -10.32 -0.89
C GLU A 148 18.42 -10.44 -0.67
N GLY A 149 17.61 -9.61 -1.34
CA GLY A 149 16.15 -9.67 -1.25
C GLY A 149 15.55 -10.91 -1.92
N ALA A 150 16.20 -11.44 -2.96
CA ALA A 150 15.73 -12.62 -3.69
C ALA A 150 15.88 -13.92 -2.89
N GLU A 151 16.95 -14.06 -2.09
CA GLU A 151 17.13 -15.22 -1.20
C GLU A 151 16.11 -15.23 -0.04
N LEU A 152 15.75 -14.07 0.49
CA LEU A 152 14.71 -13.94 1.54
C LEU A 152 13.29 -14.25 1.04
N MET A 153 13.01 -13.99 -0.24
CA MET A 153 11.70 -14.24 -0.86
C MET A 153 11.49 -15.69 -1.33
N GLY A 154 12.57 -16.48 -1.47
CA GLY A 154 12.50 -17.90 -1.85
C GLY A 154 11.81 -18.82 -0.84
N GLY A 155 11.59 -18.33 0.40
CA GLY A 155 10.90 -19.06 1.46
C GLY A 155 9.47 -18.59 1.76
N ILE A 156 8.98 -17.53 1.12
CA ILE A 156 7.65 -16.97 1.38
C ILE A 156 6.70 -17.47 0.29
N THR A 157 6.04 -18.59 0.56
CA THR A 157 4.87 -19.02 -0.22
C THR A 157 3.74 -18.04 0.06
N LEU A 158 3.56 -17.03 -0.79
CA LEU A 158 2.36 -16.20 -0.77
C LEU A 158 1.16 -17.10 -1.14
N PRO A 159 0.06 -17.10 -0.37
CA PRO A 159 -1.14 -17.81 -0.76
C PRO A 159 -1.67 -17.21 -2.06
N THR A 160 -1.59 -18.00 -3.14
CA THR A 160 -2.14 -17.67 -4.44
C THR A 160 -3.66 -17.60 -4.32
N CYS A 161 -4.22 -16.40 -4.17
CA CYS A 161 -5.67 -16.15 -4.29
C CYS A 161 -6.13 -16.16 -5.76
N ALA A 162 -5.50 -17.00 -6.60
CA ALA A 162 -5.68 -17.02 -8.03
C ALA A 162 -5.99 -18.44 -8.53
N GLU A 163 -6.94 -19.13 -7.90
CA GLU A 163 -7.71 -20.18 -8.56
C GLU A 163 -9.19 -20.04 -8.17
N GLU A 164 -10.05 -20.10 -9.18
CA GLU A 164 -11.52 -20.14 -9.13
C GLU A 164 -12.30 -18.81 -8.97
N LEU A 165 -12.48 -18.12 -10.11
CA LEU A 165 -13.77 -17.77 -10.77
C LEU A 165 -13.64 -16.53 -11.69
#